data_AF-A0A2M7WN21-F1
#
_entry.id   AF-A0A2M7WN21-F1
#
_cell.length_a   1.000
_cell.length_b   1.000
_cell.length_c   1.000
_cell.angle_alpha   90.00
_cell.angle_beta   90.00
_cell.angle_gamma   90.00
#
_symmetry.space_group_name_H-M   'P 1'
#
loop_
_entity.id
_entity.type
_entity.pdbx_description
1 polymer ?
#
loop_
_entity_poly.entity_id
_entity_poly.type
_entity_poly.pdbx_seq_one_letter_code
_entity_poly.pdbx_strand_id
1 'polypeptide(L)'
;MSVPSAYLGVILIWSTTPLAILWSSEEVGFVFGVTSRMLIGAVLALIVATLLSSGLVWHRNARLAYMAAGLGIFGGMICAYWSSQFIPSGWISVIFGLSPIATALMARIWLTAEPLT
;
A
#
# COMPACT_ATOMS: atom_id res chain seq x y z
N MET A 1 16.02 -13.44 6.20
CA MET A 1 15.00 -14.09 5.33
C MET A 1 15.64 -14.36 3.98
N SER A 2 15.34 -15.46 3.31
CA SER A 2 15.87 -15.69 1.95
C SER A 2 15.07 -14.84 0.95
N VAL A 3 15.73 -14.29 -0.07
CA VAL A 3 15.08 -13.48 -1.11
C VAL A 3 13.85 -14.19 -1.73
N PRO A 4 13.88 -15.51 -2.03
CA PRO A 4 12.71 -16.21 -2.54
C PRO A 4 11.52 -16.23 -1.57
N SER A 5 11.78 -16.39 -0.26
CA SER A 5 10.71 -16.41 0.75
C SER A 5 9.99 -15.06 0.87
N ALA A 6 10.75 -13.96 0.81
CA ALA A 6 10.18 -12.62 0.82
C ALA A 6 9.36 -12.37 -0.46
N TYR A 7 9.87 -12.79 -1.61
CA TYR A 7 9.18 -12.66 -2.90
C TYR A 7 7.86 -13.43 -2.95
N LEU A 8 7.83 -14.67 -2.46
CA LEU A 8 6.60 -15.46 -2.33
C LEU A 8 5.58 -14.78 -1.42
N GLY A 9 6.03 -14.22 -0.29
CA GLY A 9 5.15 -13.46 0.60
C GLY A 9 4.51 -12.26 -0.09
N VAL A 10 5.30 -11.50 -0.85
CA VAL A 10 4.82 -10.38 -1.68
C VAL A 10 3.77 -10.87 -2.68
N ILE A 11 4.04 -11.94 -3.44
CA ILE A 11 3.06 -12.48 -4.41
C ILE A 11 1.75 -12.82 -3.71
N LEU A 12 1.79 -13.56 -2.60
CA LEU A 12 0.58 -13.96 -1.87
C LEU A 12 -0.24 -12.74 -1.41
N ILE A 13 0.43 -11.72 -0.86
CA ILE A 13 -0.23 -10.48 -0.42
C ILE A 13 -0.86 -9.73 -1.60
N TRP A 14 -0.12 -9.57 -2.70
CA TRP A 14 -0.58 -8.76 -3.84
C TRP A 14 -1.59 -9.47 -4.72
N SER A 15 -1.59 -10.80 -4.81
CA SER A 15 -2.63 -11.56 -5.51
C SER A 15 -3.94 -11.63 -4.73
N THR A 16 -3.88 -11.65 -3.39
CA THR A 16 -5.10 -11.71 -2.54
C THR A 16 -5.68 -10.33 -2.24
N THR A 17 -4.89 -9.26 -2.39
CA THR A 17 -5.35 -7.90 -2.10
C THR A 17 -6.50 -7.45 -3.02
N PRO A 18 -6.43 -7.57 -4.35
CA PRO A 18 -7.54 -7.20 -5.24
C PRO A 18 -8.81 -7.99 -4.99
N LEU A 19 -8.69 -9.25 -4.55
CA LEU A 19 -9.83 -10.08 -4.16
C LEU A 19 -10.49 -9.53 -2.89
N ALA A 20 -9.70 -9.19 -1.88
CA ALA A 20 -10.21 -8.55 -0.67
C ALA A 20 -10.82 -7.15 -0.92
N ILE A 21 -10.27 -6.38 -1.87
CA ILE A 21 -10.83 -5.10 -2.30
C ILE A 21 -12.25 -5.30 -2.86
N LEU A 22 -12.42 -6.26 -3.77
CA LEU A 22 -13.72 -6.57 -4.34
C LEU A 22 -14.72 -6.97 -3.25
N TRP A 23 -14.40 -7.96 -2.42
CA TRP A 23 -15.29 -8.44 -1.36
C TRP A 23 -15.64 -7.39 -0.32
N SER A 24 -14.69 -6.55 0.09
CA SER A 24 -14.97 -5.48 1.06
C SER A 24 -15.77 -4.32 0.49
N SER A 25 -15.94 -4.25 -0.84
CA SER A 25 -16.69 -3.20 -1.53
C SER A 25 -18.13 -3.60 -1.89
N GLU A 26 -18.45 -4.90 -1.95
CA GLU A 26 -19.74 -5.41 -2.44
C GLU A 26 -20.92 -5.07 -1.52
N GLU A 27 -20.77 -5.15 -0.19
CA GLU A 27 -21.91 -5.01 0.73
C GLU A 27 -22.16 -3.59 1.27
N VAL A 28 -21.09 -2.83 1.56
CA VAL A 28 -21.17 -1.55 2.31
C VAL A 28 -20.68 -0.36 1.47
N GLY A 29 -20.27 -0.61 0.23
CA GLY A 29 -19.72 0.39 -0.68
C GLY A 29 -18.21 0.57 -0.54
N PHE A 30 -17.59 0.93 -1.67
CA PHE A 30 -16.14 0.95 -1.81
C PHE A 30 -15.43 1.97 -0.89
N VAL A 31 -16.06 3.11 -0.58
CA VAL A 31 -15.49 4.14 0.32
C VAL A 31 -15.37 3.59 1.75
N PHE A 32 -16.35 2.83 2.22
CA PHE A 32 -16.28 2.20 3.53
C PHE A 32 -15.20 1.11 3.57
N GLY A 33 -15.15 0.27 2.53
CA GLY A 33 -14.12 -0.78 2.40
C GLY A 33 -12.70 -0.21 2.45
N VAL A 34 -12.41 0.83 1.65
CA VAL A 34 -11.07 1.44 1.64
C VAL A 34 -10.76 2.18 2.94
N THR A 35 -11.71 2.93 3.49
CA THR A 35 -11.50 3.71 4.72
C THR A 35 -11.24 2.80 5.91
N SER A 36 -12.03 1.73 6.08
CA SER A 36 -11.86 0.76 7.17
C SER A 36 -10.52 0.04 7.06
N ARG A 37 -10.15 -0.45 5.88
CA ARG A 37 -8.86 -1.11 5.65
C ARG A 37 -7.68 -0.21 5.98
N MET A 38 -7.74 1.06 5.57
CA MET A 38 -6.65 2.02 5.80
C MET A 38 -6.57 2.43 7.27
N LEU A 39 -7.70 2.56 7.96
CA LEU A 39 -7.73 2.82 9.40
C LEU A 39 -7.15 1.65 10.19
N ILE A 40 -7.55 0.41 9.88
CA ILE A 40 -7.00 -0.79 10.51
C ILE A 40 -5.48 -0.87 10.27
N GLY A 41 -5.04 -0.64 9.03
CA GLY A 41 -3.62 -0.62 8.68
C GLY A 41 -2.84 0.44 9.46
N ALA A 42 -3.38 1.65 9.59
CA ALA A 42 -2.76 2.73 10.36
C ALA A 42 -2.65 2.38 11.86
N VAL A 43 -3.71 1.85 12.46
CA VAL A 43 -3.71 1.41 13.87
C VAL A 43 -2.68 0.30 14.08
N LEU A 44 -2.67 -0.73 13.22
CA LEU A 44 -1.69 -1.81 13.31
C LEU A 44 -0.26 -1.32 13.13
N ALA A 45 -0.02 -0.42 12.18
CA ALA A 45 1.29 0.18 11.97
C ALA A 45 1.76 0.96 13.20
N LEU A 46 0.88 1.72 13.86
CA LEU A 46 1.18 2.41 15.11
C LEU A 46 1.50 1.42 16.24
N ILE A 47 0.70 0.37 16.41
CA ILE A 47 0.96 -0.68 17.41
C ILE A 47 2.33 -1.30 17.18
N VAL A 48 2.61 -1.78 15.96
CA VAL A 48 3.92 -2.37 15.61
C VAL A 48 5.06 -1.38 15.83
N ALA A 49 4.89 -0.12 15.43
CA ALA A 49 5.90 0.91 15.61
C ALA A 49 6.22 1.17 17.10
N THR A 50 5.19 1.16 17.97
CA THR A 50 5.37 1.28 19.42
C THR A 50 6.04 0.06 20.04
N LEU A 51 5.63 -1.16 19.64
CA LEU A 51 6.21 -2.41 20.14
C LEU A 51 7.68 -2.58 19.74
N LEU A 52 8.03 -2.19 18.51
CA LEU A 52 9.40 -2.27 18.00
C LEU A 52 10.28 -1.09 18.44
N SER A 53 9.76 -0.18 19.29
CA SER A 53 10.49 1.01 19.76
C SER A 53 11.11 1.83 18.62
N SER A 54 10.43 1.88 17.48
CA SER A 54 10.95 2.42 16.21
C SER A 54 11.17 3.95 16.18
N GLY A 55 11.05 4.63 17.33
CA GLY A 55 11.44 6.03 17.46
C GLY A 55 10.59 6.98 16.62
N LEU A 56 9.28 6.73 16.49
CA LEU A 56 8.34 7.59 15.77
C LEU A 56 8.56 9.07 16.13
N VAL A 57 8.91 9.86 15.11
CA VAL A 57 9.28 11.27 15.30
C VAL A 57 8.05 12.14 15.11
N TRP A 58 7.71 12.94 16.12
CA TRP A 58 6.45 13.69 16.15
C TRP A 58 6.58 15.20 15.83
N HIS A 59 7.75 15.65 15.38
CA HIS A 59 7.91 17.06 14.99
C HIS A 59 7.07 17.40 13.75
N ARG A 60 6.82 18.69 13.52
CA ARG A 60 5.91 19.19 12.46
C ARG A 60 6.21 18.59 11.08
N ASN A 61 7.48 18.59 10.67
CA ASN A 61 7.85 18.08 9.34
C ASN A 61 7.61 16.56 9.18
N ALA A 62 7.82 15.76 10.23
CA ALA A 62 7.56 14.32 10.19
C ALA A 62 6.06 14.04 10.07
N ARG A 63 5.23 14.75 10.84
CA ARG A 63 3.77 14.65 10.72
C ARG A 63 3.27 15.04 9.34
N LEU A 64 3.82 16.10 8.75
CA LEU A 64 3.49 16.50 7.37
C LEU A 64 3.89 15.42 6.36
N ALA A 65 5.05 14.79 6.53
CA ALA A 65 5.47 13.68 5.68
C ALA A 65 4.54 12.46 5.82
N TYR A 66 4.14 12.11 7.05
CA TYR A 66 3.19 11.02 7.31
C TYR A 66 1.82 11.31 6.68
N MET A 67 1.32 12.54 6.79
CA MET A 67 0.07 12.93 6.15
C MET A 67 0.18 12.93 4.63
N ALA A 68 1.25 13.46 4.05
CA ALA A 68 1.44 13.49 2.60
C ALA A 68 1.51 12.07 2.01
N ALA A 69 2.33 11.19 2.62
CA ALA A 69 2.43 9.80 2.21
C ALA A 69 1.13 9.03 2.43
N GLY A 70 0.51 9.17 3.61
CA GLY A 70 -0.73 8.50 3.96
C GLY A 70 -1.90 8.89 3.06
N LEU A 71 -2.08 10.18 2.80
CA LEU A 71 -3.11 10.68 1.87
C LEU A 71 -2.83 10.25 0.43
N GLY A 72 -1.57 10.21 0.01
CA GLY A 72 -1.19 9.68 -1.30
C GLY A 72 -1.58 8.21 -1.47
N ILE A 73 -1.27 7.38 -0.47
CA ILE A 73 -1.66 5.96 -0.46
C ILE A 73 -3.18 5.82 -0.45
N PHE A 74 -3.88 6.58 0.40
CA PHE A 74 -5.34 6.54 0.50
C PHE A 74 -6.01 6.93 -0.81
N GLY A 75 -5.56 8.01 -1.46
CA GLY A 75 -6.07 8.46 -2.76
C GLY A 75 -5.85 7.41 -3.85
N GLY A 76 -4.65 6.80 -3.91
CA GLY A 76 -4.37 5.70 -4.84
C GLY A 76 -5.27 4.48 -4.60
N MET A 77 -5.50 4.13 -3.34
CA MET A 77 -6.39 3.03 -2.97
C MET A 77 -7.86 3.32 -3.28
N ILE A 78 -8.33 4.56 -3.11
CA ILE A 78 -9.68 4.95 -3.54
C ILE A 78 -9.87 4.66 -5.03
N CYS A 79 -8.91 5.02 -5.88
CA CYS A 79 -8.97 4.73 -7.30
C CYS A 79 -9.04 3.22 -7.60
N ALA A 80 -8.32 2.39 -6.83
CA ALA A 80 -8.33 0.94 -6.99
C ALA A 80 -9.67 0.30 -6.55
N TYR A 81 -10.24 0.77 -5.44
CA TYR A 81 -11.56 0.35 -4.96
C TYR A 81 -12.70 0.83 -5.87
N TRP A 82 -12.51 1.98 -6.50
CA TRP A 82 -13.45 2.46 -7.49
C TRP A 82 -13.36 1.61 -8.77
N SER A 83 -12.16 1.33 -9.26
CA SER A 83 -11.97 0.53 -10.48
C SER A 83 -12.43 -0.92 -10.34
N SER A 84 -12.38 -1.53 -9.15
CA SER A 84 -12.84 -2.90 -8.91
C SER A 84 -14.32 -3.12 -9.19
N GLN A 85 -15.12 -2.05 -9.27
CA GLN A 85 -16.52 -2.12 -9.67
C GLN A 85 -16.71 -2.27 -11.19
N PHE A 86 -15.67 -1.98 -11.98
CA PHE A 86 -15.75 -1.93 -13.44
C PHE A 86 -14.88 -2.98 -14.15
N ILE A 87 -13.81 -3.44 -13.50
CA ILE A 87 -12.87 -4.41 -14.11
C ILE A 87 -12.65 -5.63 -13.21
N PRO A 88 -12.38 -6.81 -13.78
CA PRO A 88 -12.09 -8.01 -13.00
C PRO A 88 -10.86 -7.83 -12.09
N SER A 89 -10.90 -8.42 -10.90
CA SER A 89 -9.80 -8.36 -9.91
C SER A 89 -8.47 -8.90 -10.46
N GLY A 90 -8.49 -9.81 -11.44
CA GLY A 90 -7.30 -10.28 -12.14
C GLY A 90 -6.59 -9.19 -12.94
N TRP A 91 -7.32 -8.26 -13.57
CA TRP A 91 -6.74 -7.14 -14.31
C TRP A 91 -6.06 -6.15 -13.36
N ILE A 92 -6.73 -5.87 -12.24
CA ILE A 92 -6.16 -5.06 -11.15
C ILE A 92 -4.86 -5.71 -10.65
N SER A 93 -4.85 -7.02 -10.45
CA SER A 93 -3.66 -7.77 -10.00
C SER A 93 -2.49 -7.62 -10.97
N VAL A 94 -2.72 -7.70 -12.28
CA VAL A 94 -1.66 -7.52 -13.30
C VAL A 94 -1.13 -6.08 -13.28
N ILE A 95 -2.01 -5.08 -13.25
CA ILE A 95 -1.62 -3.67 -13.21
C ILE A 95 -0.78 -3.37 -11.97
N PHE A 96 -1.22 -3.81 -10.79
CA PHE A 96 -0.45 -3.66 -9.55
C PHE A 96 0.85 -4.49 -9.56
N GLY A 97 0.86 -5.63 -10.24
CA GLY A 97 2.06 -6.44 -10.46
C GLY A 97 3.15 -5.71 -11.24
N LEU A 98 2.80 -4.69 -12.03
CA LEU A 98 3.74 -3.82 -12.74
C LEU A 98 4.23 -2.64 -11.89
N SER A 99 3.65 -2.40 -10.70
CA SER A 99 4.06 -1.29 -9.82
C SER A 99 5.55 -1.26 -9.47
N PRO A 100 6.29 -2.40 -9.29
CA PRO A 100 7.71 -2.34 -9.00
C PRO A 100 8.53 -1.68 -10.12
N ILE A 101 8.12 -1.80 -11.38
CA ILE A 101 8.77 -1.14 -12.52
C ILE A 101 8.59 0.37 -12.41
N ALA A 102 7.37 0.82 -12.13
CA ALA A 102 7.09 2.23 -11.91
C ALA A 102 7.91 2.77 -10.72
N THR A 103 7.89 2.06 -9.58
CA THR A 103 8.67 2.43 -8.40
C THR A 103 10.17 2.48 -8.68
N ALA A 104 10.72 1.55 -9.47
CA ALA A 104 12.14 1.56 -9.86
C ALA A 104 12.49 2.79 -10.70
N LEU A 105 11.63 3.18 -11.64
CA LEU A 105 11.81 4.41 -12.43
C LEU A 105 11.74 5.66 -11.56
N MET A 106 10.75 5.74 -10.66
CA MET A 106 10.62 6.84 -9.70
C MET A 106 11.85 6.93 -8.78
N ALA A 107 12.32 5.80 -8.25
CA ALA A 107 13.51 5.72 -7.43
C ALA A 107 14.74 6.23 -8.19
N ARG A 108 14.94 5.81 -9.45
CA ARG A 108 16.05 6.33 -10.28
C ARG A 108 16.02 7.85 -10.46
N ILE A 109 14.83 8.45 -10.54
CA ILE A 109 14.68 9.89 -10.75
C ILE A 109 14.87 10.68 -9.45
N TRP A 110 14.29 10.22 -8.34
CA TRP A 110 14.21 10.98 -7.09
C TRP A 110 15.19 10.54 -6.00
N LEU A 111 15.63 9.28 -6.01
CA LEU A 111 16.60 8.74 -5.05
C LEU A 111 17.96 8.65 -5.73
N THR A 112 18.66 9.78 -5.79
CA THR A 112 20.00 9.91 -6.40
C THR A 112 21.14 9.31 -5.56
N ALA A 113 20.87 8.80 -4.35
CA ALA A 113 21.88 8.69 -3.30
C ALA A 113 22.31 7.27 -2.85
N GLU A 114 21.74 6.18 -3.35
CA GLU A 114 22.33 4.84 -3.12
C GLU A 114 22.32 4.00 -4.41
N PRO A 115 23.49 3.50 -4.87
CA PRO A 115 23.54 2.61 -6.00
C PRO A 115 22.78 1.32 -5.66
N LEU A 116 21.99 0.81 -6.60
CA LEU A 116 21.25 -0.45 -6.51
C LEU A 116 22.21 -1.67 -6.61
N THR A 117 23.31 -1.65 -5.86
CA THR A 117 24.35 -2.69 -5.80
C THR A 117 24.49 -3.24 -4.38
#